data_AF-A0A2T2TBC3-F1
#
_entry.id   AF-A0A2T2TBC3-F1
#
_cell.length_a   1.000
_cell.length_b   1.000
_cell.length_c   1.000
_cell.angle_alpha   90.00
_cell.angle_beta   90.00
_cell.angle_gamma   90.00
#
_symmetry.space_group_name_H-M   'P 1'
#
loop_
_entity.id
_entity.type
_entity.pdbx_description
1 polymer ?
#
loop_
_entity_poly.entity_id
_entity_poly.type
_entity_poly.pdbx_seq_one_letter_code
_entity_poly.pdbx_strand_id
1 'polypeptide(L)'
;MDIENETVVIPRKENTTKSEDPIEVWPLVEAALDTIDADPTTRQAAEAAMEVSDGCATLANFLASQEDEVPKMDFRFKVPLLVRAAKLAREDNGAESIYDPEEGVLFFETDDHQFAFPVHEDWTVDWESVADRTQDGYSWDGVEKEVWALDWLMAYLDVPSDDYMVDGEDDDDQYYSRI
;
A
#
# COMPACT_ATOMS: atom_id res chain seq x y z
N MET A 1 -3.82 -18.56 -1.03
CA MET A 1 -3.50 -18.54 0.42
C MET A 1 -4.82 -18.44 1.21
N ASP A 2 -4.86 -18.58 2.54
CA ASP A 2 -6.09 -18.25 3.32
C ASP A 2 -5.90 -16.87 3.95
N ILE A 3 -6.13 -15.82 3.15
CA ILE A 3 -5.88 -14.43 3.52
C ILE A 3 -6.85 -13.92 4.58
N GLU A 4 -8.05 -14.53 4.67
CA GLU A 4 -9.11 -14.11 5.59
C GLU A 4 -8.71 -14.30 7.06
N ASN A 5 -7.97 -15.37 7.35
CA ASN A 5 -7.51 -15.72 8.69
C ASN A 5 -6.06 -15.33 8.95
N GLU A 6 -5.43 -14.62 8.02
CA GLU A 6 -4.01 -14.34 8.13
C GLU A 6 -3.71 -13.21 9.11
N THR A 7 -2.81 -13.50 10.05
CA THR A 7 -2.48 -12.60 11.14
C THR A 7 -1.04 -12.11 11.08
N VAL A 8 -0.85 -10.89 11.56
CA VAL A 8 0.47 -10.31 11.80
C VAL A 8 0.63 -9.92 13.26
N VAL A 9 1.81 -10.18 13.81
CA VAL A 9 2.23 -9.66 15.11
C VAL A 9 3.00 -8.38 14.84
N ILE A 10 2.56 -7.26 15.43
CA ILE A 10 3.20 -5.97 15.24
C ILE A 10 4.35 -5.84 16.25
N PRO A 11 5.62 -5.74 15.79
CA PRO A 11 6.74 -5.48 16.70
C PRO A 11 6.56 -4.10 17.35
N ARG A 12 6.64 -4.02 18.68
CA ARG A 12 6.39 -2.78 19.41
C ARG A 12 7.67 -2.19 19.99
N LYS A 13 7.72 -0.86 20.08
CA LYS A 13 8.78 -0.16 20.82
C LYS A 13 8.76 -0.56 22.29
N GLU A 14 9.94 -0.60 22.91
CA GLU A 14 10.08 -0.88 24.35
C GLU A 14 9.19 0.08 25.18
N ASN A 15 8.47 -0.47 26.16
CA ASN A 15 7.56 0.23 27.07
C ASN A 15 6.25 0.78 26.47
N THR A 16 5.81 0.27 25.30
CA THR A 16 4.43 0.53 24.86
C THR A 16 3.40 -0.12 25.80
N THR A 17 2.19 0.44 25.83
CA THR A 17 1.02 -0.17 26.47
C THR A 17 0.10 -0.86 25.46
N LYS A 18 0.45 -0.82 24.17
CA LYS A 18 -0.29 -1.48 23.09
C LYS A 18 -0.03 -2.99 23.12
N SER A 19 -1.04 -3.76 22.75
CA SER A 19 -0.91 -5.22 22.67
C SER A 19 -0.02 -5.66 21.51
N GLU A 20 0.60 -6.82 21.70
CA GLU A 20 1.29 -7.62 20.70
C GLU A 20 0.44 -8.82 20.23
N ASP A 21 -0.86 -8.82 20.55
CA ASP A 21 -1.78 -9.84 20.05
C ASP A 21 -1.79 -9.84 18.51
N PRO A 22 -1.82 -11.02 17.87
CA PRO A 22 -1.92 -11.12 16.42
C PRO A 22 -3.17 -10.40 15.89
N ILE A 23 -3.00 -9.67 14.78
CA ILE A 23 -4.05 -8.88 14.13
C ILE A 23 -4.35 -9.49 12.77
N GLU A 24 -5.62 -9.78 12.50
CA GLU A 24 -6.11 -10.19 11.17
C GLU A 24 -6.04 -8.99 10.22
N VAL A 25 -5.30 -9.14 9.11
CA VAL A 25 -5.04 -8.02 8.19
C VAL A 25 -6.24 -7.77 7.27
N TRP A 26 -6.79 -8.85 6.68
CA TRP A 26 -7.85 -8.76 5.69
C TRP A 26 -9.10 -8.01 6.18
N PRO A 27 -9.67 -8.27 7.38
CA PRO A 27 -10.85 -7.54 7.84
C PRO A 27 -10.65 -6.01 7.96
N LEU A 28 -9.41 -5.56 8.18
CA LEU A 28 -9.10 -4.12 8.23
C LEU A 28 -9.00 -3.52 6.82
N VAL A 29 -8.43 -4.27 5.87
CA VAL A 29 -8.38 -3.91 4.45
C VAL A 29 -9.79 -3.89 3.86
N GLU A 30 -10.59 -4.91 4.13
CA GLU A 30 -11.98 -5.03 3.68
C GLU A 30 -12.82 -3.84 4.18
N ALA A 31 -12.69 -3.47 5.45
CA ALA A 31 -13.37 -2.29 6.00
C ALA A 31 -12.94 -0.98 5.31
N ALA A 32 -11.67 -0.86 4.89
CA ALA A 32 -11.19 0.28 4.12
C ALA A 32 -11.76 0.28 2.69
N LEU A 33 -11.80 -0.88 2.02
CA LEU A 33 -12.42 -1.07 0.71
C LEU A 33 -13.93 -0.78 0.74
N ASP A 34 -14.63 -1.17 1.80
CA ASP A 34 -16.04 -0.83 2.04
C ASP A 34 -16.24 0.68 2.17
N THR A 35 -15.30 1.37 2.81
CA THR A 35 -15.42 2.82 3.06
C THR A 35 -15.28 3.65 1.79
N ILE A 36 -14.54 3.15 0.80
CA ILE A 36 -14.37 3.78 -0.51
C ILE A 36 -15.36 3.25 -1.56
N ASP A 37 -16.35 2.45 -1.16
CA ASP A 37 -17.31 1.78 -2.06
C ASP A 37 -16.62 1.00 -3.19
N ALA A 38 -15.50 0.32 -2.90
CA ALA A 38 -14.70 -0.41 -3.87
C ALA A 38 -15.53 -1.47 -4.61
N ASP A 39 -15.44 -1.46 -5.94
CA ASP A 39 -16.13 -2.41 -6.79
C ASP A 39 -15.57 -3.84 -6.64
N PRO A 40 -16.29 -4.88 -7.11
CA PRO A 40 -15.85 -6.26 -6.97
C PRO A 40 -14.48 -6.58 -7.58
N THR A 41 -14.11 -5.90 -8.67
CA THR A 41 -12.81 -6.09 -9.34
C THR A 41 -11.70 -5.50 -8.48
N THR A 42 -11.87 -4.28 -7.97
CA THR A 42 -10.91 -3.67 -7.03
C THR A 42 -10.70 -4.55 -5.79
N ARG A 43 -11.74 -5.22 -5.29
CA ARG A 43 -11.63 -6.17 -4.17
C ARG A 43 -10.80 -7.40 -4.54
N GLN A 44 -11.07 -8.01 -5.70
CA GLN A 44 -10.28 -9.15 -6.18
C GLN A 44 -8.81 -8.76 -6.36
N ALA A 45 -8.54 -7.56 -6.85
CA ALA A 45 -7.19 -7.04 -7.01
C ALA A 45 -6.49 -6.87 -5.65
N ALA A 46 -7.21 -6.37 -4.64
CA ALA A 46 -6.71 -6.28 -3.27
C ALA A 46 -6.42 -7.65 -2.64
N GLU A 47 -7.28 -8.65 -2.88
CA GLU A 47 -7.06 -10.03 -2.44
C GLU A 47 -5.77 -10.61 -3.05
N ALA A 48 -5.59 -10.44 -4.37
CA ALA A 48 -4.40 -10.91 -5.08
C ALA A 48 -3.13 -10.18 -4.62
N ALA A 49 -3.19 -8.86 -4.47
CA ALA A 49 -2.09 -8.03 -4.01
C ALA A 49 -1.63 -8.41 -2.59
N MET A 50 -2.54 -8.90 -1.74
CA MET A 50 -2.20 -9.35 -0.39
C MET A 50 -1.38 -10.64 -0.33
N GLU A 51 -1.21 -11.36 -1.44
CA GLU A 51 -0.40 -12.57 -1.51
C GLU A 51 1.10 -12.29 -1.67
N VAL A 52 1.50 -11.06 -2.04
CA VAL A 52 2.90 -10.67 -2.31
C VAL A 52 3.27 -9.33 -1.67
N SER A 53 4.56 -9.10 -1.43
CA SER A 53 5.08 -7.95 -0.67
C SER A 53 4.88 -6.60 -1.34
N ASP A 54 5.22 -6.50 -2.62
CA ASP A 54 5.00 -5.35 -3.49
C ASP A 54 3.51 -5.06 -3.68
N GLY A 55 2.68 -6.10 -3.77
CA GLY A 55 1.22 -5.99 -3.79
C GLY A 55 0.67 -5.39 -2.51
N CYS A 56 1.15 -5.84 -1.35
CA CYS A 56 0.75 -5.24 -0.07
C CYS A 56 1.14 -3.75 0.02
N ALA A 57 2.33 -3.37 -0.46
CA ALA A 57 2.75 -1.97 -0.51
C ALA A 57 1.90 -1.16 -1.50
N THR A 58 1.61 -1.71 -2.68
CA THR A 58 0.75 -1.09 -3.70
C THR A 58 -0.65 -0.85 -3.15
N LEU A 59 -1.24 -1.84 -2.48
CA LEU A 59 -2.55 -1.73 -1.85
C LEU A 59 -2.57 -0.69 -0.73
N ALA A 60 -1.53 -0.65 0.11
CA ALA A 60 -1.40 0.36 1.15
C ALA A 60 -1.33 1.78 0.56
N ASN A 61 -0.61 1.95 -0.55
CA ASN A 61 -0.50 3.21 -1.28
C ASN A 61 -1.83 3.61 -1.93
N PHE A 62 -2.51 2.66 -2.59
CA PHE A 62 -3.84 2.89 -3.16
C PHE A 62 -4.82 3.35 -2.08
N LEU A 63 -4.97 2.61 -0.99
CA LEU A 63 -5.88 2.99 0.08
C LEU A 63 -5.46 4.32 0.76
N ALA A 64 -4.17 4.62 0.86
CA ALA A 64 -3.71 5.92 1.37
C ALA A 64 -4.07 7.08 0.44
N SER A 65 -4.05 6.87 -0.89
CA SER A 65 -4.41 7.90 -1.87
C SER A 65 -5.88 8.34 -1.79
N GLN A 66 -6.75 7.51 -1.20
CA GLN A 66 -8.18 7.79 -1.03
C GLN A 66 -8.47 8.73 0.16
N GLU A 67 -7.45 9.13 0.94
CA GLU A 67 -7.59 9.97 2.13
C GLU A 67 -8.27 11.32 1.84
N ASP A 68 -7.92 11.96 0.73
CA ASP A 68 -8.49 13.24 0.32
C ASP A 68 -9.93 13.13 -0.18
N GLU A 69 -10.31 11.96 -0.71
CA GLU A 69 -11.64 11.72 -1.27
C GLU A 69 -12.63 11.22 -0.22
N VAL A 70 -12.16 10.51 0.82
CA VAL A 70 -13.00 9.86 1.83
C VAL A 70 -12.61 10.28 3.26
N PRO A 71 -13.18 11.39 3.78
CA PRO A 71 -12.83 11.94 5.11
C PRO A 71 -13.11 11.03 6.32
N LYS A 72 -13.79 9.89 6.11
CA LYS A 72 -14.11 8.90 7.14
C LYS A 72 -13.28 7.62 7.04
N MET A 73 -12.27 7.62 6.17
CA MET A 73 -11.46 6.45 5.91
C MET A 73 -10.81 5.92 7.20
N ASP A 74 -10.94 4.61 7.41
CA ASP A 74 -10.36 3.93 8.54
C ASP A 74 -8.94 3.48 8.21
N PHE A 75 -7.94 4.17 8.75
CA PHE A 75 -6.53 3.88 8.49
C PHE A 75 -5.93 2.79 9.38
N ARG A 76 -6.75 2.04 10.14
CA ARG A 76 -6.26 0.93 10.98
C ARG A 76 -5.57 -0.18 10.18
N PHE A 77 -5.82 -0.29 8.87
CA PHE A 77 -5.12 -1.24 7.99
C PHE A 77 -3.64 -0.89 7.76
N LYS A 78 -3.23 0.40 7.84
CA LYS A 78 -1.89 0.84 7.40
C LYS A 78 -0.78 0.06 8.10
N VAL A 79 -0.76 0.05 9.44
CA VAL A 79 0.32 -0.63 10.19
C VAL A 79 0.33 -2.14 9.96
N PRO A 80 -0.78 -2.89 10.11
CA PRO A 80 -0.79 -4.33 9.83
C PRO A 80 -0.39 -4.69 8.39
N LEU A 81 -0.84 -3.91 7.41
CA LEU A 81 -0.53 -4.16 6.00
C LEU A 81 0.94 -3.88 5.68
N LEU A 82 1.53 -2.81 6.23
CA LEU A 82 2.97 -2.52 6.04
C LEU A 82 3.86 -3.56 6.74
N VAL A 83 3.50 -4.00 7.95
CA VAL A 83 4.24 -5.08 8.64
C VAL A 83 4.13 -6.39 7.86
N ARG A 84 2.97 -6.68 7.29
CA ARG A 84 2.78 -7.81 6.38
C ARG A 84 3.70 -7.71 5.17
N ALA A 85 3.69 -6.57 4.48
CA ALA A 85 4.50 -6.34 3.29
C ALA A 85 5.99 -6.60 3.58
N ALA A 86 6.51 -6.04 4.68
CA ALA A 86 7.91 -6.23 5.08
C ALA A 86 8.23 -7.70 5.47
N LYS A 87 7.26 -8.42 6.05
CA LYS A 87 7.44 -9.85 6.32
C LYS A 87 7.50 -10.66 5.02
N LEU A 88 6.61 -10.41 4.08
CA LEU A 88 6.57 -11.08 2.78
C LEU A 88 7.81 -10.75 1.95
N ALA A 89 8.31 -9.52 2.01
CA ALA A 89 9.52 -9.07 1.30
C ALA A 89 10.73 -9.97 1.56
N ARG A 90 10.86 -10.45 2.81
CA ARG A 90 11.91 -11.39 3.23
C ARG A 90 11.76 -12.80 2.66
N GLU A 91 10.55 -13.16 2.25
CA GLU A 91 10.19 -14.49 1.74
C GLU A 91 10.13 -14.53 0.21
N ASP A 92 9.60 -13.48 -0.42
CA ASP A 92 9.33 -13.42 -1.86
C ASP A 92 10.33 -12.56 -2.66
N ASN A 93 11.10 -11.68 -2.00
CA ASN A 93 12.01 -10.73 -2.64
C ASN A 93 11.31 -9.83 -3.69
N GLY A 94 10.01 -9.56 -3.53
CA GLY A 94 9.22 -8.66 -4.39
C GLY A 94 9.44 -7.18 -4.08
N ALA A 95 9.85 -6.87 -2.85
CA ALA A 95 10.27 -5.55 -2.42
C ALA A 95 11.41 -5.64 -1.39
N GLU A 96 12.19 -4.57 -1.24
CA GLU A 96 13.09 -4.32 -0.11
C GLU A 96 12.48 -3.25 0.79
N SER A 97 12.28 -3.56 2.08
CA SER A 97 11.74 -2.61 3.05
C SER A 97 12.85 -1.85 3.77
N ILE A 98 12.81 -0.53 3.76
CA ILE A 98 13.89 0.34 4.24
C ILE A 98 13.29 1.38 5.19
N TYR A 99 13.73 1.39 6.45
CA TYR A 99 13.29 2.41 7.41
C TYR A 99 14.33 3.52 7.54
N ASP A 100 13.90 4.76 7.31
CA ASP A 100 14.69 5.97 7.57
C ASP A 100 14.20 6.63 8.87
N PRO A 101 14.96 6.52 9.97
CA PRO A 101 14.59 7.11 11.25
C PRO A 101 14.79 8.63 11.31
N GLU A 102 15.60 9.22 10.42
CA GLU A 102 15.83 10.67 10.36
C GLU A 102 14.61 11.38 9.75
N GLU A 103 14.10 10.85 8.64
CA GLU A 103 12.90 11.35 7.97
C GLU A 103 11.60 10.80 8.56
N GLY A 104 11.68 9.70 9.32
CA GLY A 104 10.50 9.02 9.86
C GLY A 104 9.64 8.40 8.77
N VAL A 105 10.27 7.72 7.81
CA VAL A 105 9.61 7.14 6.63
C VAL A 105 10.00 5.67 6.47
N LEU A 106 9.01 4.84 6.17
CA LEU A 106 9.21 3.47 5.71
C LEU A 106 9.06 3.41 4.20
N PHE A 107 10.10 2.95 3.51
CA PHE A 107 10.10 2.76 2.07
C PHE A 107 9.92 1.29 1.73
N PHE A 108 9.25 1.04 0.60
CA PHE A 108 9.29 -0.24 -0.11
C PHE A 108 9.82 0.02 -1.51
N GLU A 109 10.99 -0.53 -1.80
CA GLU A 109 11.66 -0.45 -3.09
C GLU A 109 11.44 -1.76 -3.86
N THR A 110 10.85 -1.68 -5.04
CA THR A 110 10.74 -2.80 -5.99
C THR A 110 11.70 -2.53 -7.17
N ASP A 111 11.76 -3.46 -8.13
CA ASP A 111 12.58 -3.27 -9.34
C ASP A 111 12.13 -2.05 -10.17
N ASP A 112 10.85 -1.70 -10.09
CA ASP A 112 10.23 -0.68 -10.94
C ASP A 112 9.75 0.57 -10.17
N HIS A 113 9.49 0.43 -8.86
CA HIS A 113 8.75 1.42 -8.08
C HIS A 113 9.33 1.64 -6.69
N GLN A 114 9.03 2.81 -6.12
CA GLN A 114 9.22 3.07 -4.71
C GLN A 114 7.95 3.62 -4.08
N PHE A 115 7.54 2.99 -2.99
CA PHE A 115 6.52 3.50 -2.08
C PHE A 115 7.17 4.14 -0.87
N ALA A 116 6.60 5.25 -0.39
CA ALA A 116 7.07 5.96 0.79
C ALA A 116 5.90 6.16 1.76
N PHE A 117 6.02 5.63 2.97
CA PHE A 117 4.99 5.69 4.00
C PHE A 117 5.50 6.46 5.22
N PRO A 118 5.01 7.69 5.45
CA PRO A 118 5.31 8.43 6.66
C PRO A 118 4.90 7.63 7.90
N VAL A 119 5.84 7.46 8.83
CA VAL A 119 5.61 6.80 10.12
C VAL A 119 5.13 7.83 11.13
N HIS A 120 3.97 7.58 11.71
CA HIS A 120 3.45 8.41 12.78
C HIS A 120 3.93 7.92 14.17
N GLU A 121 4.26 8.88 15.06
CA GLU A 121 4.79 8.57 16.39
C GLU A 121 3.84 7.72 17.25
N ASP A 122 2.53 7.85 17.04
CA ASP A 122 1.47 7.16 17.79
C ASP A 122 1.29 5.69 17.41
N TRP A 123 1.91 5.24 16.32
CA TRP A 123 1.87 3.84 15.88
C TRP A 123 2.60 2.90 16.84
N THR A 124 3.60 3.40 17.59
CA THR A 124 4.38 2.64 18.59
C THR A 124 5.02 1.34 18.07
N VAL A 125 5.23 1.24 16.77
CA VAL A 125 5.86 0.10 16.10
C VAL A 125 7.38 0.24 16.17
N ASP A 126 8.07 -0.87 16.39
CA ASP A 126 9.52 -0.96 16.27
C ASP A 126 9.90 -1.18 14.79
N TRP A 127 9.96 -0.10 14.02
CA TRP A 127 10.21 -0.17 12.58
C TRP A 127 11.62 -0.68 12.22
N GLU A 128 12.59 -0.53 13.12
CA GLU A 128 13.94 -1.08 12.93
C GLU A 128 13.96 -2.61 12.90
N SER A 129 13.03 -3.28 13.60
CA SER A 129 12.88 -4.75 13.51
C SER A 129 11.93 -5.20 12.40
N VAL A 130 11.04 -4.31 11.94
CA VAL A 130 10.12 -4.58 10.82
C VAL A 130 10.84 -4.50 9.48
N ALA A 131 11.64 -3.46 9.24
CA ALA A 131 12.31 -3.25 7.96
C ALA A 131 13.43 -4.28 7.72
N ASP A 132 13.82 -4.46 6.45
CA ASP A 132 14.96 -5.31 6.08
C ASP A 132 16.28 -4.62 6.39
N ARG A 133 16.31 -3.29 6.24
CA ARG A 133 17.42 -2.45 6.66
C ARG A 133 16.96 -1.10 7.20
N THR A 134 17.79 -0.53 8.06
CA THR A 134 17.65 0.84 8.56
C THR A 134 18.74 1.70 7.93
N GLN A 135 18.39 2.85 7.37
CA GLN A 135 19.32 3.77 6.73
C GLN A 135 18.91 5.22 6.91
N ASP A 136 19.80 6.03 7.47
CA ASP A 136 19.61 7.48 7.64
C ASP A 136 19.74 8.22 6.30
N GLY A 137 18.87 9.18 6.05
CA GLY A 137 18.90 10.05 4.87
C GLY A 137 18.76 9.27 3.56
N TYR A 138 17.93 8.22 3.57
CA TYR A 138 17.69 7.40 2.40
C TYR A 138 16.98 8.23 1.33
N SER A 139 17.69 8.42 0.22
CA SER A 139 17.20 9.11 -0.96
C SER A 139 17.16 8.13 -2.11
N TRP A 140 16.04 8.11 -2.82
CA TRP A 140 15.85 7.26 -3.97
C TRP A 140 16.15 8.03 -5.24
N ASP A 141 16.96 7.43 -6.10
CA ASP A 141 17.45 8.05 -7.34
C ASP A 141 16.51 7.82 -8.54
N GLY A 142 15.31 7.27 -8.33
CA GLY A 142 14.37 6.87 -9.38
C GLY A 142 13.30 7.90 -9.76
N VAL A 143 12.54 7.57 -10.82
CA VAL A 143 11.64 8.46 -11.58
C VAL A 143 10.33 8.76 -10.82
N GLU A 144 9.80 9.97 -11.02
CA GLU A 144 8.64 10.60 -10.33
C GLU A 144 7.43 9.71 -10.01
N LYS A 145 6.81 10.04 -8.87
CA LYS A 145 5.89 9.27 -8.02
C LYS A 145 4.40 9.62 -8.21
N GLU A 146 3.97 9.89 -9.43
CA GLU A 146 2.55 10.17 -9.72
C GLU A 146 2.06 9.20 -10.80
N VAL A 147 1.86 7.93 -10.46
CA VAL A 147 1.26 6.97 -11.38
C VAL A 147 0.24 6.11 -10.63
N TRP A 148 -1.03 6.34 -11.00
CA TRP A 148 -2.26 5.55 -10.81
C TRP A 148 -2.14 4.31 -9.90
N ALA A 149 -2.22 4.52 -8.58
CA ALA A 149 -2.18 3.43 -7.61
C ALA A 149 -3.24 2.34 -7.86
N LEU A 150 -4.37 2.70 -8.49
CA LEU A 150 -5.38 1.75 -8.96
C LEU A 150 -4.90 0.89 -10.13
N ASP A 151 -4.22 1.46 -11.14
CA ASP A 151 -3.69 0.72 -12.30
C ASP A 151 -2.68 -0.35 -11.84
N TRP A 152 -1.80 0.02 -10.91
CA TRP A 152 -0.85 -0.93 -10.31
C TRP A 152 -1.54 -2.00 -9.48
N LEU A 153 -2.59 -1.64 -8.73
CA LEU A 153 -3.37 -2.62 -7.99
C LEU A 153 -4.05 -3.60 -8.95
N MET A 154 -4.61 -3.10 -10.05
CA MET A 154 -5.29 -3.92 -11.04
C MET A 154 -4.34 -4.80 -11.86
N ALA A 155 -3.06 -4.46 -11.96
CA ALA A 155 -2.04 -5.32 -12.58
C ALA A 155 -1.87 -6.68 -11.86
N TYR A 156 -2.32 -6.81 -10.61
CA TYR A 156 -2.37 -8.09 -9.90
C TYR A 156 -3.54 -8.98 -10.33
N LEU A 157 -4.51 -8.44 -11.06
CA LEU A 157 -5.46 -9.20 -11.82
C LEU A 157 -4.90 -9.38 -13.24
N ASP A 158 -4.88 -10.62 -13.75
CA ASP A 158 -4.58 -10.91 -15.15
C ASP A 158 -5.75 -10.44 -16.06
N VAL A 159 -6.19 -9.20 -15.88
CA VAL A 159 -7.34 -8.54 -16.48
C VAL A 159 -6.82 -7.34 -17.27
N PRO A 160 -7.13 -7.23 -18.58
CA PRO A 160 -6.72 -6.10 -19.39
C PRO A 160 -7.19 -4.76 -18.81
N SER A 161 -6.34 -3.73 -18.87
CA SER A 161 -6.61 -2.36 -18.39
C SER A 161 -7.93 -1.77 -18.92
N ASP A 162 -8.35 -2.20 -20.12
CA ASP A 162 -9.57 -1.78 -20.81
C ASP A 162 -10.87 -2.15 -20.06
N ASP A 163 -10.86 -3.10 -19.11
CA ASP A 163 -12.07 -3.62 -18.46
C ASP A 163 -12.50 -2.82 -17.20
N TYR A 164 -11.66 -1.92 -16.68
CA TYR A 164 -11.95 -1.15 -15.46
C TYR A 164 -11.63 0.34 -15.55
N MET A 165 -10.94 0.79 -16.62
CA MET A 165 -10.89 2.19 -16.96
C MET A 165 -12.27 2.62 -17.44
N VAL A 166 -12.99 3.42 -16.63
CA VAL A 166 -14.12 4.20 -17.16
C VAL A 166 -13.51 5.10 -18.22
N ASP A 167 -13.91 4.97 -19.48
CA ASP A 167 -13.57 5.90 -20.55
C ASP A 167 -13.79 7.32 -20.01
N GLY A 168 -12.69 7.95 -19.58
CA GLY A 168 -12.70 9.36 -19.23
C GLY A 168 -13.18 10.07 -20.48
N GLU A 169 -14.32 10.75 -20.32
CA GLU A 169 -15.08 11.37 -21.39
C GLU A 169 -14.16 11.91 -22.50
N ASP A 170 -14.46 11.53 -23.75
CA ASP A 170 -13.94 12.16 -24.96
C ASP A 170 -13.95 13.68 -24.78
N ASP A 171 -12.81 14.25 -24.38
CA ASP A 171 -12.56 15.69 -24.46
C ASP A 171 -12.40 15.99 -25.95
N ASP A 172 -13.56 16.15 -26.59
CA ASP A 172 -13.78 16.62 -27.94
C ASP A 172 -13.24 18.07 -28.03
N ASP A 173 -11.91 18.19 -28.07
CA ASP A 173 -11.19 19.43 -28.30
C ASP A 173 -11.37 19.85 -29.77
N GLN A 174 -12.58 20.32 -30.08
CA GLN A 174 -12.92 21.03 -31.30
C GLN A 174 -12.22 22.40 -31.30
N TYR A 175 -10.94 22.44 -31.69
CA TYR A 175 -10.27 23.66 -32.12
C TYR A 175 -9.80 23.60 -33.58
N TYR A 176 -10.70 24.07 -34.43
CA TYR A 176 -10.51 24.82 -35.69
C TYR A 176 -9.24 24.62 -36.53
N SER A 177 -9.45 24.25 -37.79
CA SER A 177 -8.90 25.02 -38.91
C SER A 177 -9.84 25.02 -40.12
N ARG A 178 -10.63 26.10 -40.21
CA ARG A 178 -11.00 26.69 -41.50
C ARG A 178 -9.76 27.40 -42.04
N ILE A 179 -9.28 26.98 -43.21
CA ILE A 179 -8.92 27.81 -44.38
C ILE A 179 -8.68 26.88 -45.56
#